data_AF-A0A2R2WWC1-F1
#
_entry.id   AF-A0A2R2WWC1-F1
#
_cell.length_a   1.000
_cell.length_b   1.000
_cell.length_c   1.000
_cell.angle_alpha   90.00
_cell.angle_beta   90.00
_cell.angle_gamma   90.00
#
_symmetry.space_group_name_H-M   'P 1'
#
loop_
_entity.id
_entity.type
_entity.pdbx_description
1 polymer ?
#
loop_
_entity_poly.entity_id
_entity_poly.type
_entity_poly.pdbx_seq_one_letter_code
_entity_poly.pdbx_strand_id
1 'polypeptide(L)'
;FVLVVMAYDRYVAICCPLHYPVLMTPQTNAALAASAWLTALLLPIPAVVQTLHMAFDNTAHIYHCFCDHLAAVQASCSDTTPQTFMGFCITMVVSFLPLFLVLLCYAYILASVLCISSRKGCSKAFSTCSSHLLV
;
A
#
# COMPACT_ATOMS: atom_id res chain seq x y z
N PHE A 1 1.52 -0.19 4.18
CA PHE A 1 2.54 -0.21 3.10
C PHE A 1 3.15 -1.58 2.84
N VAL A 2 3.56 -2.35 3.87
CA VAL A 2 4.11 -3.72 3.68
C VAL A 2 3.17 -4.65 2.90
N LEU A 3 1.85 -4.55 3.12
CA LEU A 3 0.85 -5.30 2.34
C LEU A 3 0.96 -5.07 0.82
N VAL A 4 1.28 -3.84 0.40
CA VAL A 4 1.49 -3.49 -1.02
C VAL A 4 2.74 -4.16 -1.54
N VAL A 5 3.83 -4.15 -0.77
CA VAL A 5 5.09 -4.83 -1.13
C VAL A 5 4.87 -6.34 -1.29
N MET A 6 4.13 -6.96 -0.37
CA MET A 6 3.80 -8.39 -0.48
C MET A 6 2.89 -8.69 -1.68
N ALA A 7 1.87 -7.86 -1.94
CA ALA A 7 1.01 -8.02 -3.11
C ALA A 7 1.77 -7.84 -4.42
N TYR A 8 2.71 -6.88 -4.46
CA TYR A 8 3.59 -6.63 -5.59
C TYR A 8 4.55 -7.81 -5.83
N ASP A 9 5.17 -8.36 -4.79
CA ASP A 9 5.99 -9.58 -4.88
C ASP A 9 5.20 -10.73 -5.52
N ARG A 10 3.98 -10.99 -5.04
CA ARG A 10 3.10 -12.02 -5.61
C ARG A 10 2.73 -11.73 -7.06
N TYR A 11 2.48 -10.47 -7.40
CA TYR A 11 2.19 -10.05 -8.78
C TYR A 11 3.36 -10.35 -9.72
N VAL A 12 4.58 -9.93 -9.38
CA VAL A 12 5.75 -10.16 -10.23
C VAL A 12 6.04 -11.66 -10.36
N ALA A 13 5.89 -12.42 -9.27
CA ALA A 13 6.10 -13.88 -9.28
C ALA A 13 5.14 -14.62 -10.23
N ILE A 14 3.86 -14.22 -10.26
CA ILE A 14 2.83 -14.90 -11.05
C ILE A 14 2.81 -14.40 -12.50
N CYS A 15 2.89 -13.10 -12.71
CA CYS A 15 2.75 -12.49 -14.03
C CYS A 15 4.04 -12.54 -14.85
N CYS A 16 5.22 -12.51 -14.21
CA CYS A 16 6.52 -12.46 -14.88
C CYS A 16 7.52 -13.49 -14.31
N PRO A 17 7.20 -14.80 -14.32
CA PRO A 17 8.04 -15.83 -13.68
C PRO A 17 9.47 -15.88 -14.23
N LEU A 18 9.67 -15.61 -15.53
CA LEU A 18 11.00 -15.60 -16.16
C LEU A 18 11.89 -14.43 -15.72
N HIS A 19 11.27 -13.30 -15.35
CA HIS A 19 11.99 -12.09 -14.94
C HIS A 19 12.03 -11.91 -13.42
N TYR A 20 11.26 -12.70 -12.66
CA TYR A 20 11.21 -12.65 -11.21
C TYR A 20 12.60 -12.68 -10.53
N PRO A 21 13.55 -13.58 -10.87
CA PRO A 21 14.86 -13.60 -10.21
C PRO A 21 15.74 -12.38 -10.53
N VAL A 22 15.45 -11.65 -11.61
CA VAL A 22 16.16 -10.42 -11.99
C VAL A 22 15.53 -9.19 -11.33
N LEU A 23 14.19 -9.17 -11.23
CA LEU A 23 13.45 -8.06 -10.62
C LEU A 23 13.45 -8.12 -9.08
N MET A 24 13.34 -9.32 -8.52
CA MET A 24 13.17 -9.58 -7.09
C MET A 24 14.43 -10.23 -6.50
N THR A 25 15.47 -9.41 -6.42
CA THR A 25 16.72 -9.73 -5.72
C THR A 25 16.57 -9.44 -4.23
N PRO A 26 17.40 -10.05 -3.35
CA PRO A 26 17.40 -9.71 -1.93
C PRO A 26 17.65 -8.21 -1.67
N GLN A 27 18.40 -7.54 -2.54
CA GLN A 27 18.63 -6.09 -2.45
C GLN A 27 17.36 -5.29 -2.78
N THR A 28 16.62 -5.64 -3.83
CA THR A 28 15.36 -4.95 -4.17
C THR A 28 14.28 -5.19 -3.13
N ASN A 29 14.20 -6.40 -2.57
CA ASN A 29 13.29 -6.68 -1.45
C ASN A 29 13.65 -5.89 -0.19
N ALA A 30 14.94 -5.78 0.15
CA ALA A 30 15.39 -4.94 1.26
C ALA A 30 15.09 -3.45 1.03
N ALA A 31 15.27 -2.96 -0.20
CA ALA A 31 14.95 -1.57 -0.56
C ALA A 31 13.43 -1.30 -0.49
N LEU A 32 12.59 -2.23 -0.94
CA LEU A 32 11.12 -2.14 -0.85
C LEU A 32 10.63 -2.21 0.61
N ALA A 33 11.25 -3.05 1.44
CA ALA A 33 10.96 -3.08 2.86
C ALA A 33 11.34 -1.74 3.50
N ALA A 34 12.57 -1.26 3.25
CA ALA A 34 13.05 0.02 3.78
C ALA A 34 12.15 1.19 3.36
N SER A 35 11.69 1.24 2.10
CA SER A 35 10.79 2.29 1.64
C SER A 35 9.41 2.20 2.29
N ALA A 36 8.88 1.00 2.53
CA ALA A 36 7.62 0.82 3.26
C ALA A 36 7.74 1.29 4.72
N TRP A 37 8.86 0.97 5.38
CA TRP A 37 9.16 1.43 6.75
C TRP A 37 9.35 2.95 6.80
N LEU A 38 10.15 3.51 5.90
CA LEU A 38 10.37 4.95 5.80
C LEU A 38 9.06 5.69 5.55
N THR A 39 8.25 5.24 4.58
CA THR A 39 6.95 5.86 4.30
C THR A 39 6.06 5.84 5.54
N ALA A 40 6.00 4.73 6.26
CA ALA A 40 5.21 4.63 7.49
C ALA A 40 5.73 5.56 8.61
N LEU A 41 7.04 5.77 8.69
CA LEU A 41 7.67 6.64 9.68
C LEU A 41 7.56 8.13 9.33
N LEU A 42 7.70 8.48 8.05
CA LEU A 42 7.68 9.88 7.59
C LEU A 42 6.26 10.46 7.54
N LEU A 43 5.25 9.64 7.24
CA LEU A 43 3.88 10.12 7.08
C LEU A 43 3.29 10.88 8.29
N PRO A 44 3.52 10.46 9.56
CA PRO A 44 3.01 11.20 10.71
C PRO A 44 3.84 12.44 11.06
N ILE A 45 5.05 12.62 10.52
CA ILE A 45 5.96 13.73 10.91
C ILE A 45 5.31 15.11 10.72
N PRO A 46 4.69 15.44 9.57
CA PRO A 46 4.06 16.75 9.38
C PRO A 46 2.95 17.03 10.39
N ALA A 47 2.15 16.00 10.72
CA ALA A 47 1.11 16.10 11.73
C ALA A 47 1.72 16.39 13.11
N VAL A 48 2.75 15.65 13.51
CA VAL A 48 3.45 15.85 14.80
C VAL A 48 4.10 17.23 14.88
N VAL A 49 4.79 17.69 13.83
CA VAL A 49 5.44 19.01 13.80
C VAL A 49 4.40 20.13 13.94
N GLN A 50 3.26 20.02 13.25
CA GLN A 50 2.19 21.01 13.34
C GLN A 50 1.56 21.05 14.74
N THR A 51 1.37 19.89 15.37
CA THR A 51 0.90 19.80 16.76
C THR A 51 1.91 20.44 17.73
N LEU A 52 3.20 20.21 17.54
CA LEU A 52 4.26 20.81 18.36
C LEU A 52 4.34 22.33 18.21
N HIS A 53 4.20 22.85 16.99
CA HIS A 53 4.23 24.30 16.74
C HIS A 53 3.06 25.02 17.43
N MET A 54 1.87 24.42 17.41
CA MET A 54 0.69 24.94 18.10
C MET A 54 0.83 24.91 19.63
N ALA A 55 1.48 23.89 20.18
CA ALA A 55 1.77 23.81 21.62
C ALA A 55 2.82 24.85 22.08
N PHE A 56 3.70 25.30 21.19
CA PHE A 56 4.69 26.33 21.50
C PHE A 56 4.13 27.75 21.41
N ASP A 57 3.19 28.00 20.50
CA ASP A 57 2.57 29.33 20.31
C ASP A 57 1.54 29.65 21.41
N ASN A 58 1.05 28.62 22.11
CA ASN A 58 0.15 28.76 23.24
C ASN A 58 0.87 28.33 24.52
N THR A 59 1.34 29.27 25.33
CA THR A 59 2.01 29.05 26.62
C THR A 59 1.11 28.29 27.62
N ALA A 60 0.99 26.97 27.48
CA ALA A 60 0.31 26.09 28.41
C ALA A 60 1.09 24.77 28.53
N HIS A 61 1.72 24.58 29.69
CA HIS A 61 2.33 23.33 30.10
C HIS A 61 1.35 22.16 29.98
N ILE A 62 1.58 21.23 29.05
CA ILE A 62 0.90 19.93 29.04
C ILE A 62 1.93 18.82 28.93
N TYR A 63 2.18 18.17 30.07
CA TYR A 63 3.22 17.17 30.31
C TYR A 63 2.92 15.77 29.75
N HIS A 64 1.83 15.57 28.99
CA HIS A 64 1.37 14.24 28.53
C HIS A 64 0.99 14.25 27.04
N CYS A 65 2.01 14.30 26.17
CA CYS A 65 1.86 14.41 24.72
C CYS A 65 1.42 13.11 24.00
N PHE A 66 1.45 11.95 24.65
CA PHE A 66 1.27 10.65 23.96
C PHE A 66 -0.07 9.95 24.22
N CYS A 67 -0.82 10.31 25.25
CA CYS A 67 -2.07 9.61 25.60
C CYS A 67 -3.36 10.34 25.18
N ASP A 68 -3.28 11.60 24.71
CA ASP A 68 -4.49 12.41 24.57
C ASP A 68 -4.47 13.41 23.41
N HIS A 69 -4.28 12.88 22.19
CA HIS A 69 -4.48 13.64 20.94
C HIS A 69 -5.89 14.28 20.88
N LEU A 70 -6.86 13.73 21.62
CA LEU A 70 -8.23 14.24 21.67
C LEU A 70 -8.39 15.41 22.65
N ALA A 71 -7.78 15.35 23.85
CA ALA A 71 -7.83 16.46 24.81
C ALA A 71 -7.02 17.69 24.34
N ALA A 72 -5.94 17.51 23.60
CA ALA A 72 -5.19 18.64 23.02
C ALA A 72 -6.03 19.45 22.01
N VAL A 73 -6.88 18.77 21.22
CA VAL A 73 -7.80 19.39 20.25
C VAL A 73 -8.99 20.07 20.94
N GLN A 74 -9.45 19.57 22.08
CA GLN A 74 -10.57 20.16 22.82
C GLN A 74 -10.16 21.36 23.69
N ALA A 75 -8.90 21.46 24.11
CA ALA A 75 -8.42 22.53 24.98
C ALA A 75 -7.96 23.80 24.22
N SER A 76 -7.79 23.76 22.90
CA SER A 76 -7.34 24.90 22.11
C SER A 76 -8.49 25.86 21.77
N CYS A 77 -8.43 27.08 22.31
CA CYS A 77 -9.30 28.22 21.97
C CYS A 77 -9.02 28.82 20.56
N SER A 78 -8.55 28.02 19.61
CA SER A 78 -8.20 28.44 18.24
C SER A 78 -8.65 27.40 17.22
N ASP A 79 -9.02 27.85 16.01
CA ASP A 79 -9.62 27.03 14.95
C ASP A 79 -8.82 25.74 14.67
N THR A 80 -9.38 24.59 15.08
CA THR A 80 -8.79 23.24 14.90
C THR A 80 -9.12 22.60 13.55
N THR A 81 -9.84 23.33 12.68
CA THR A 81 -10.25 22.92 11.34
C THR A 81 -9.09 22.50 10.41
N PRO A 82 -7.91 23.17 10.36
CA PRO A 82 -6.84 22.74 9.46
C PRO A 82 -6.15 21.44 9.91
N GLN A 83 -6.00 21.22 11.22
CA GLN A 83 -5.38 20.00 11.76
C GLN A 83 -6.27 18.77 11.59
N THR A 84 -7.56 18.92 11.88
CA THR A 84 -8.56 17.86 11.67
C THR A 84 -8.69 17.49 10.19
N PHE A 85 -8.69 18.49 9.30
CA PHE A 85 -8.69 18.26 7.85
C PHE A 85 -7.42 17.52 7.38
N MET A 86 -6.24 17.94 7.84
CA MET A 86 -4.98 17.27 7.49
C MET A 86 -4.96 15.82 8.01
N GLY A 87 -5.39 15.57 9.24
CA GLY A 87 -5.50 14.22 9.80
C GLY A 87 -6.48 13.35 9.01
N PHE A 88 -7.61 13.91 8.58
CA PHE A 88 -8.56 13.24 7.70
C PHE A 88 -7.94 12.90 6.33
N CYS A 89 -7.20 13.81 5.71
CA CYS A 89 -6.49 13.53 4.46
C CYS A 89 -5.44 12.42 4.62
N ILE A 90 -4.64 12.47 5.69
CA ILE A 90 -3.61 11.44 5.96
C ILE A 90 -4.28 10.07 6.16
N THR A 91 -5.31 9.99 6.98
CA THR A 91 -6.03 8.72 7.23
C THR A 91 -6.70 8.15 5.99
N MET A 92 -7.29 9.01 5.14
CA MET A 92 -7.80 8.62 3.83
C MET A 92 -6.69 8.04 2.95
N VAL A 93 -5.57 8.75 2.78
CA VAL A 93 -4.46 8.28 1.95
C VAL A 93 -3.89 6.96 2.47
N VAL A 94 -3.67 6.82 3.77
CA VAL A 94 -3.14 5.59 4.39
C VAL A 94 -4.07 4.40 4.22
N SER A 95 -5.38 4.63 4.19
CA SER A 95 -6.36 3.54 4.08
C SER A 95 -6.61 3.16 2.62
N PHE A 96 -6.91 4.15 1.78
CA PHE A 96 -7.34 3.92 0.41
C PHE A 96 -6.19 3.60 -0.53
N LEU A 97 -5.04 4.27 -0.40
CA LEU A 97 -3.92 4.06 -1.33
C LEU A 97 -3.38 2.61 -1.26
N PRO A 98 -3.09 2.02 -0.09
CA PRO A 98 -2.66 0.63 -0.01
C PRO A 98 -3.73 -0.35 -0.47
N LEU A 99 -5.00 -0.09 -0.13
CA LEU A 99 -6.11 -0.96 -0.52
C LEU A 99 -6.27 -0.99 -2.05
N PHE A 100 -6.23 0.18 -2.69
CA PHE A 100 -6.31 0.31 -4.14
C PHE A 100 -5.15 -0.41 -4.84
N LEU A 101 -3.91 -0.19 -4.39
CA LEU A 101 -2.73 -0.84 -4.96
C LEU A 101 -2.77 -2.37 -4.82
N VAL A 102 -3.22 -2.87 -3.66
CA VAL A 102 -3.41 -4.30 -3.42
C VAL A 102 -4.47 -4.87 -4.37
N LEU A 103 -5.65 -4.25 -4.45
CA LEU A 103 -6.72 -4.68 -5.34
C LEU A 103 -6.27 -4.71 -6.80
N LEU A 104 -5.53 -3.69 -7.24
CA LEU A 104 -4.99 -3.61 -8.59
C LEU A 104 -4.01 -4.76 -8.86
N CYS A 105 -3.08 -5.04 -7.94
CA CYS A 105 -2.17 -6.19 -8.07
C CYS A 105 -2.93 -7.51 -8.21
N TYR A 106 -3.92 -7.75 -7.35
CA TYR A 106 -4.72 -8.98 -7.39
C TYR A 106 -5.63 -9.07 -8.63
N ALA A 107 -6.17 -7.95 -9.11
CA ALA A 107 -6.95 -7.91 -10.34
C ALA A 107 -6.10 -8.33 -11.55
N TYR A 108 -4.86 -7.82 -11.65
CA TYR A 108 -3.93 -8.23 -12.71
C TYR A 108 -3.49 -9.69 -12.58
N ILE A 109 -3.25 -10.18 -11.35
CA ILE A 109 -2.98 -11.60 -11.11
C ILE A 109 -4.14 -12.45 -11.63
N LEU A 110 -5.38 -12.12 -11.25
CA LEU A 110 -6.57 -12.86 -11.65
C LEU A 110 -6.76 -12.83 -13.18
N ALA A 111 -6.61 -11.66 -13.80
CA ALA A 111 -6.68 -11.51 -15.25
C ALA A 111 -5.62 -12.37 -15.96
N SER A 112 -4.39 -12.41 -15.45
CA SER A 112 -3.29 -13.22 -15.99
C SER A 112 -3.59 -14.71 -15.87
N VAL A 113 -4.10 -15.15 -14.72
CA VAL A 113 -4.47 -16.56 -14.48
C VAL A 113 -5.63 -16.98 -15.38
N LEU A 114 -6.66 -16.14 -15.53
CA LEU A 114 -7.80 -16.40 -16.43
C LEU A 114 -7.38 -16.43 -17.91
N CYS A 115 -6.46 -15.56 -18.31
CA CYS A 115 -5.92 -15.56 -19.68
C CYS A 115 -5.11 -16.84 -19.97
N ILE A 116 -4.25 -17.27 -19.04
CA ILE A 116 -3.48 -18.51 -19.17
C ILE A 116 -4.41 -19.74 -19.17
N SER A 117 -5.40 -19.80 -18.28
CA SER A 117 -6.34 -20.93 -18.20
C SER A 117 -7.19 -21.04 -19.46
N SER A 118 -7.64 -19.93 -20.02
CA SER A 118 -8.35 -19.88 -21.31
C SER A 118 -7.47 -20.42 -22.45
N ARG A 119 -6.21 -19.97 -22.56
CA ARG A 119 -5.29 -20.43 -23.62
C ARG A 119 -4.90 -21.90 -23.47
N LYS A 120 -4.70 -22.37 -22.23
CA LYS A 120 -4.34 -23.76 -21.93
C LYS A 120 -5.53 -24.71 -22.07
N GLY A 121 -6.74 -24.25 -21.74
CA GLY A 121 -8.00 -24.94 -21.99
C GLY A 121 -8.29 -25.09 -23.49
N CYS A 122 -8.07 -24.02 -24.26
CA CYS A 122 -8.19 -24.03 -25.73
C CYS A 122 -7.14 -24.92 -26.39
N SER A 123 -5.87 -24.85 -25.95
CA SER A 123 -4.79 -25.72 -26.44
C SER A 123 -5.04 -27.21 -26.15
N LYS A 124 -5.60 -27.55 -24.98
CA LYS A 124 -6.00 -28.93 -24.67
C LYS A 124 -7.10 -29.42 -25.59
N ALA A 125 -8.12 -28.61 -25.86
CA ALA A 125 -9.21 -28.98 -26.79
C ALA A 125 -8.70 -29.19 -28.23
N PHE A 126 -7.76 -28.37 -28.68
CA PHE A 126 -7.18 -28.50 -30.03
C PHE A 126 -6.27 -29.73 -30.17
N SER A 127 -5.55 -30.08 -29.10
CA SER A 127 -4.67 -31.27 -29.07
C SER A 127 -5.45 -32.59 -29.14
N THR A 128 -6.66 -32.67 -28.56
CA THR A 128 -7.50 -33.87 -28.68
C THR A 128 -8.20 -33.95 -30.03
N CYS A 129 -8.49 -32.83 -30.70
CA CYS A 129 -9.18 -32.83 -31.99
C CYS A 129 -8.22 -33.06 -33.18
N SER A 130 -6.98 -32.55 -33.11
CA SER A 130 -5.99 -32.74 -34.20
C SER A 130 -5.59 -34.21 -34.39
N SER A 131 -5.55 -35.02 -33.33
CA SER A 131 -5.28 -36.46 -33.46
C SER A 131 -6.41 -37.24 -34.16
N HIS A 132 -7.62 -36.70 -34.20
CA HIS A 132 -8.76 -37.30 -34.90
C HIS A 132 -8.95 -36.80 -36.34
N LEU A 133 -8.36 -35.65 -36.69
CA LEU A 133 -8.42 -35.07 -38.05
C LEU A 133 -7.25 -35.49 -38.96
N LEU A 134 -6.28 -36.25 -38.42
CA LEU A 134 -5.11 -36.76 -39.14
C LEU A 134 -5.24 -38.25 -39.55
N VAL A 135 -6.46 -38.81 -39.47
CA VAL A 135 -6.84 -40.13 -39.99
C VAL A 135 -7.79 -39.96 -41.17
#